data_AF-A0A3M1SI94-F1
#
_entry.id   AF-A0A3M1SI94-F1
#
_cell.length_a   1.000
_cell.length_b   1.000
_cell.length_c   1.000
_cell.angle_alpha   90.00
_cell.angle_beta   90.00
_cell.angle_gamma   90.00
#
_symmetry.space_group_name_H-M   'P 1'
#
loop_
_entity.id
_entity.type
_entity.pdbx_description
1 polymer ?
#
loop_
_entity_poly.entity_id
_entity_poly.type
_entity_poly.pdbx_seq_one_letter_code
_entity_poly.pdbx_strand_id
1 'polypeptide(L)'
;MAGKILIVDDELVVIKSCERILQPEGYEVSGVTNPAEALEKIQNGNFDLIITDLKMPGMDGIELIRNVKAKNPAAGIVVITGYPSQESIKDALEYGIIDYLPKPFSPQLLLDVTEKAMNLVKAQKVEEKPVEVTDVEERLSEIMEVINRNKDKPGALIPILQQTQEILGYLPPTVQRIIARELNLPVSEVHGVVSFYSFFTMKPKGKHNIRVCLGTACYVKRANEILDKLSEILGIGEGEITPDRKFSIETVRCLGACGLAPVVVIDQDTHGSIDPVKVGNILEQYN
;
A
#
# COMPACT_ATOMS: atom_id res chain seq x y z
N MET A 1 -12.79 -0.15 -12.83
CA MET A 1 -13.96 0.44 -12.14
C MET A 1 -13.86 1.94 -12.23
N ALA A 2 -14.94 2.59 -12.66
CA ALA A 2 -15.10 4.03 -12.65
C ALA A 2 -15.00 4.57 -11.21
N GLY A 3 -14.27 5.67 -11.00
CA GLY A 3 -14.17 6.30 -9.68
C GLY A 3 -15.39 7.14 -9.34
N LYS A 4 -15.78 7.16 -8.05
CA LYS A 4 -16.84 8.02 -7.51
C LYS A 4 -16.27 9.33 -7.01
N ILE A 5 -16.74 10.44 -7.57
CA ILE A 5 -16.27 11.80 -7.27
C ILE A 5 -17.39 12.62 -6.64
N LEU A 6 -17.12 13.24 -5.49
CA LEU A 6 -18.01 14.23 -4.89
C LEU A 6 -17.48 15.64 -5.16
N ILE A 7 -18.35 16.52 -5.65
CA ILE A 7 -18.04 17.92 -5.90
C ILE A 7 -18.82 18.78 -4.90
N VAL A 8 -18.11 19.64 -4.19
CA VAL A 8 -18.65 20.51 -3.15
C VAL A 8 -18.29 21.96 -3.51
N ASP A 9 -19.27 22.71 -3.99
CA ASP A 9 -19.08 24.10 -4.41
C ASP A 9 -20.40 24.86 -4.25
N ASP A 10 -20.39 26.04 -3.67
CA ASP A 10 -21.61 26.84 -3.49
C ASP A 10 -22.18 27.36 -4.82
N GLU A 11 -21.37 27.37 -5.88
CA GLU A 11 -21.77 27.73 -7.22
C GLU A 11 -22.23 26.51 -8.04
N LEU A 12 -23.55 26.37 -8.23
CA LEU A 12 -24.14 25.32 -9.10
C LEU A 12 -23.52 25.27 -10.51
N VAL A 13 -23.06 26.40 -11.02
CA VAL A 13 -22.42 26.50 -12.34
C VAL A 13 -21.10 25.71 -12.36
N VAL A 14 -20.31 25.79 -11.28
CA VAL A 14 -19.04 25.06 -11.16
C VAL A 14 -19.32 23.56 -11.08
N ILE A 15 -20.28 23.14 -10.25
CA ILE A 15 -20.70 21.74 -10.15
C ILE A 15 -21.10 21.19 -11.53
N LYS A 16 -21.98 21.89 -12.25
CA LYS A 16 -22.46 21.45 -13.57
C LYS A 16 -21.34 21.41 -14.61
N SER A 17 -20.40 22.35 -14.53
CA SER A 17 -19.21 22.35 -15.39
C SER A 17 -18.37 21.09 -15.16
N CYS A 18 -18.05 20.78 -13.90
CA CYS A 18 -17.26 19.61 -13.56
C CYS A 18 -17.98 18.29 -13.87
N GLU A 19 -19.29 18.18 -13.61
CA GLU A 19 -20.11 17.03 -14.01
C GLU A 19 -20.00 16.77 -15.52
N ARG A 20 -20.15 17.83 -16.33
CA ARG A 20 -20.08 17.74 -17.79
C ARG A 20 -18.71 17.33 -18.31
N ILE A 21 -17.63 17.69 -17.60
CA ILE A 21 -16.25 17.36 -17.99
C ILE A 21 -15.87 15.95 -17.55
N LEU A 22 -16.28 15.53 -16.34
CA LEU A 22 -15.80 14.29 -15.70
C LEU A 22 -16.68 13.07 -16.01
N GLN A 23 -18.00 13.24 -16.22
CA GLN A 23 -18.88 12.11 -16.54
C GLN A 23 -18.53 11.42 -17.88
N PRO A 24 -18.17 12.13 -18.97
CA PRO A 24 -17.75 11.50 -20.23
C PRO A 24 -16.50 10.62 -20.11
N GLU A 25 -15.61 10.94 -19.18
CA GLU A 25 -14.42 10.14 -18.86
C GLU A 25 -14.74 8.88 -18.04
N GLY A 26 -16.02 8.66 -17.76
CA GLY A 26 -16.53 7.47 -17.10
C GLY A 26 -16.59 7.58 -15.57
N TYR A 27 -16.34 8.76 -14.97
CA TYR A 27 -16.48 8.94 -13.52
C TYR A 27 -17.95 9.04 -13.08
N GLU A 28 -18.27 8.47 -11.91
CA GLU A 28 -19.57 8.67 -11.26
C GLU A 28 -19.50 9.93 -10.41
N VAL A 29 -20.03 11.04 -10.92
CA VAL A 29 -19.91 12.36 -10.30
C VAL A 29 -21.20 12.73 -9.60
N SER A 30 -21.10 13.16 -8.34
CA SER A 30 -22.20 13.75 -7.56
C SER A 30 -21.82 15.15 -7.10
N GLY A 31 -22.73 16.11 -7.25
CA GLY A 31 -22.56 17.47 -6.74
C GLY A 31 -23.40 17.79 -5.51
N VAL A 32 -22.92 18.69 -4.65
CA VAL A 32 -23.65 19.31 -3.54
C VAL A 32 -23.22 20.77 -3.38
N THR A 33 -24.14 21.63 -2.97
CA THR A 33 -23.87 23.06 -2.79
C THR A 33 -23.63 23.48 -1.34
N ASN A 34 -23.79 22.55 -0.40
CA ASN A 34 -23.72 22.83 1.03
C ASN A 34 -22.81 21.81 1.74
N PRO A 35 -21.86 22.26 2.59
CA PRO A 35 -21.03 21.38 3.42
C PRO A 35 -21.80 20.34 4.24
N ALA A 36 -22.99 20.69 4.76
CA ALA A 36 -23.78 19.74 5.55
C ALA A 36 -24.28 18.56 4.71
N GLU A 37 -24.73 18.82 3.49
CA GLU A 37 -25.15 17.77 2.54
C GLU A 37 -23.94 16.94 2.08
N ALA A 38 -22.77 17.59 1.92
CA ALA A 38 -21.53 16.89 1.64
C ALA A 38 -21.22 15.86 2.73
N LEU A 39 -21.25 16.27 4.01
CA LEU A 39 -21.00 15.40 5.14
C LEU A 39 -22.00 14.23 5.23
N GLU A 40 -23.27 14.47 4.91
CA GLU A 40 -24.29 13.41 4.87
C GLU A 40 -24.02 12.41 3.74
N LYS A 41 -23.69 12.89 2.53
CA LYS A 41 -23.32 12.01 1.41
C LYS A 41 -22.04 11.22 1.70
N ILE A 42 -21.04 11.85 2.31
CA ILE A 42 -19.79 11.19 2.73
C ILE A 42 -20.07 10.12 3.81
N GLN A 43 -21.07 10.33 4.67
CA GLN A 43 -21.48 9.34 5.67
C GLN A 43 -22.20 8.13 5.05
N ASN A 44 -23.03 8.38 4.06
CA ASN A 44 -23.89 7.35 3.47
C ASN A 44 -23.30 6.70 2.21
N GLY A 45 -22.16 7.19 1.71
CA GLY A 45 -21.56 6.76 0.45
C GLY A 45 -20.03 6.71 0.48
N ASN A 46 -19.47 5.84 -0.35
CA ASN A 46 -18.03 5.75 -0.56
C ASN A 46 -17.63 6.58 -1.78
N PHE A 47 -16.96 7.72 -1.54
CA PHE A 47 -16.32 8.51 -2.58
C PHE A 47 -14.81 8.22 -2.63
N ASP A 48 -14.25 8.10 -3.83
CA ASP A 48 -12.82 7.92 -4.05
C ASP A 48 -12.08 9.26 -3.98
N LEU A 49 -12.71 10.31 -4.53
CA LEU A 49 -12.15 11.65 -4.61
C LEU A 49 -13.21 12.68 -4.24
N ILE A 50 -12.80 13.68 -3.47
CA ILE A 50 -13.63 14.82 -3.09
C ILE A 50 -12.96 16.08 -3.64
N ILE A 51 -13.70 16.84 -4.43
CA ILE A 51 -13.27 18.12 -4.96
C ILE A 51 -14.09 19.21 -4.26
N THR A 52 -13.47 20.04 -3.43
CA THR A 52 -14.17 21.02 -2.59
C THR A 52 -13.59 22.42 -2.73
N ASP A 53 -14.45 23.44 -2.76
CA ASP A 53 -14.02 24.84 -2.61
C ASP A 53 -13.55 25.11 -1.16
N LEU A 54 -12.56 26.00 -0.97
CA LEU A 54 -12.10 26.40 0.38
C LEU A 54 -13.02 27.41 1.05
N LYS A 55 -13.68 28.27 0.27
CA LYS A 55 -14.40 29.45 0.76
C LYS A 55 -15.89 29.27 0.52
N MET A 56 -16.52 28.51 1.40
CA MET A 56 -17.98 28.37 1.44
C MET A 56 -18.56 29.21 2.60
N PRO A 57 -19.77 29.78 2.44
CA PRO A 57 -20.47 30.42 3.56
C PRO A 57 -20.84 29.39 4.65
N GLY A 58 -20.39 29.61 5.89
CA GLY A 58 -20.87 28.89 7.08
C GLY A 58 -19.94 27.81 7.67
N MET A 59 -19.08 27.20 6.86
CA MET A 59 -18.06 26.23 7.32
C MET A 59 -16.84 26.32 6.38
N ASP A 60 -15.63 26.41 6.94
CA ASP A 60 -14.40 26.45 6.16
C ASP A 60 -14.09 25.07 5.55
N GLY A 61 -13.62 25.02 4.29
CA GLY A 61 -13.28 23.77 3.60
C GLY A 61 -12.31 22.87 4.39
N ILE A 62 -11.52 23.45 5.30
CA ILE A 62 -10.62 22.73 6.23
C ILE A 62 -11.40 21.82 7.20
N GLU A 63 -12.56 22.25 7.70
CA GLU A 63 -13.36 21.44 8.61
C GLU A 63 -13.96 20.21 7.90
N LEU A 64 -14.39 20.39 6.64
CA LEU A 64 -14.81 19.29 5.78
C LEU A 64 -13.66 18.30 5.57
N ILE A 65 -12.44 18.79 5.28
CA ILE A 65 -11.24 17.97 5.10
C ILE A 65 -10.96 17.11 6.34
N ARG A 66 -10.98 17.70 7.54
CA ARG A 66 -10.77 16.94 8.79
C ARG A 66 -11.82 15.87 9.01
N ASN A 67 -13.10 16.19 8.78
CA ASN A 67 -14.19 15.23 8.96
C ASN A 67 -14.12 14.08 7.96
N VAL A 68 -13.77 14.37 6.70
CA VAL A 68 -13.53 13.36 5.67
C VAL A 68 -12.38 12.46 6.09
N LYS A 69 -11.20 13.02 6.40
CA LYS A 69 -10.00 12.25 6.73
C LYS A 69 -10.17 11.42 8.00
N ALA A 70 -10.96 11.88 8.97
CA ALA A 70 -11.27 11.10 10.18
C ALA A 70 -12.12 9.85 9.89
N LYS A 71 -12.98 9.87 8.87
CA LYS A 71 -13.86 8.74 8.53
C LYS A 71 -13.32 7.87 7.40
N ASN A 72 -12.70 8.48 6.40
CA ASN A 72 -12.11 7.82 5.25
C ASN A 72 -10.73 8.43 4.95
N PRO A 73 -9.67 7.96 5.62
CA PRO A 73 -8.31 8.46 5.41
C PRO A 73 -7.82 8.31 3.96
N ALA A 74 -8.29 7.26 3.28
CA ALA A 74 -7.95 6.89 1.91
C ALA A 74 -8.70 7.68 0.83
N ALA A 75 -9.69 8.50 1.21
CA ALA A 75 -10.31 9.43 0.26
C ALA A 75 -9.30 10.48 -0.17
N GLY A 76 -9.16 10.63 -1.49
CA GLY A 76 -8.42 11.73 -2.07
C GLY A 76 -9.19 13.03 -1.90
N ILE A 77 -8.49 14.12 -1.64
CA ILE A 77 -9.09 15.45 -1.55
C ILE A 77 -8.34 16.39 -2.48
N VAL A 78 -9.07 17.04 -3.39
CA VAL A 78 -8.58 18.12 -4.23
C VAL A 78 -9.33 19.39 -3.86
N VAL A 79 -8.59 20.49 -3.79
CA VAL A 79 -9.13 21.75 -3.28
C VAL A 79 -9.27 22.77 -4.40
N ILE A 80 -10.46 23.31 -4.61
CA ILE A 80 -10.68 24.43 -5.53
C ILE A 80 -10.44 25.76 -4.79
N THR A 81 -9.66 26.67 -5.39
CA THR A 81 -9.33 27.97 -4.76
C THR A 81 -9.24 29.11 -5.76
N GLY A 82 -9.81 30.27 -5.42
CA GLY A 82 -9.82 31.47 -6.27
C GLY A 82 -8.59 32.38 -6.19
N TYR A 83 -7.69 32.18 -5.22
CA TYR A 83 -6.39 32.88 -5.12
C TYR A 83 -5.45 32.06 -4.24
N PRO A 84 -4.47 31.34 -4.79
CA PRO A 84 -3.48 30.65 -3.99
C PRO A 84 -2.54 31.68 -3.34
N SER A 85 -2.70 31.94 -2.04
CA SER A 85 -1.63 32.53 -1.25
C SER A 85 -0.67 31.41 -0.82
N GLN A 86 0.62 31.73 -0.67
CA GLN A 86 1.63 30.78 -0.17
C GLN A 86 1.23 30.14 1.17
N GLU A 87 0.51 30.90 2.01
CA GLU A 87 0.04 30.49 3.34
C GLU A 87 -1.07 29.44 3.24
N SER A 88 -2.09 29.67 2.38
CA SER A 88 -3.20 28.73 2.22
C SER A 88 -2.81 27.41 1.53
N ILE A 89 -1.75 27.40 0.70
CA ILE A 89 -1.22 26.15 0.12
C ILE A 89 -0.56 25.29 1.21
N LYS A 90 0.20 25.93 2.10
CA LYS A 90 0.98 25.23 3.12
C LYS A 90 0.06 24.54 4.14
N ASP A 91 -0.95 25.26 4.60
CA ASP A 91 -1.97 24.72 5.51
C ASP A 91 -2.72 23.54 4.86
N ALA A 92 -3.13 23.69 3.60
CA ALA A 92 -3.88 22.64 2.92
C ALA A 92 -3.06 21.35 2.74
N LEU A 93 -1.75 21.46 2.44
CA LEU A 93 -0.84 20.32 2.38
C LEU A 93 -0.68 19.62 3.74
N GLU A 94 -0.64 20.37 4.85
CA GLU A 94 -0.59 19.79 6.20
C GLU A 94 -1.85 18.97 6.54
N TYR A 95 -2.99 19.29 5.92
CA TYR A 95 -4.24 18.53 6.08
C TYR A 95 -4.38 17.33 5.14
N GLY A 96 -3.35 17.00 4.36
CA GLY A 96 -3.30 15.77 3.56
C GLY A 96 -4.16 15.80 2.29
N ILE A 97 -4.32 16.98 1.68
CA ILE A 97 -4.87 17.10 0.32
C ILE A 97 -3.89 16.52 -0.70
N ILE A 98 -4.42 16.07 -1.84
CA ILE A 98 -3.62 15.56 -2.94
C ILE A 98 -3.08 16.69 -3.81
N ASP A 99 -3.97 17.63 -4.18
CA ASP A 99 -3.62 18.74 -5.06
C ASP A 99 -4.66 19.87 -4.93
N TYR A 100 -4.41 20.99 -5.60
CA TYR A 100 -5.36 22.09 -5.69
C TYR A 100 -5.67 22.49 -7.15
N LEU A 101 -6.84 23.07 -7.36
CA LEU A 101 -7.36 23.53 -8.64
C LEU A 101 -7.66 25.04 -8.57
N PRO A 102 -6.91 25.89 -9.29
CA PRO A 102 -7.16 27.34 -9.26
C PRO A 102 -8.42 27.72 -10.06
N LYS A 103 -9.30 28.57 -9.52
CA LYS A 103 -10.37 29.24 -10.28
C LYS A 103 -9.83 30.53 -10.94
N PRO A 104 -10.11 30.79 -12.24
CA PRO A 104 -10.78 29.90 -13.19
C PRO A 104 -9.84 28.81 -13.70
N PHE A 105 -10.35 27.58 -13.85
CA PHE A 105 -9.61 26.45 -14.41
C PHE A 105 -10.09 26.10 -15.82
N SER A 106 -9.20 25.52 -16.63
CA SER A 106 -9.56 24.93 -17.92
C SER A 106 -10.10 23.50 -17.74
N PRO A 107 -10.91 22.98 -18.67
CA PRO A 107 -11.36 21.59 -18.64
C PRO A 107 -10.20 20.60 -18.59
N GLN A 108 -9.13 20.87 -19.33
CA GLN A 108 -7.94 20.02 -19.36
C GLN A 108 -7.26 19.95 -17.98
N LEU A 109 -7.13 21.08 -17.29
CA LEU A 109 -6.51 21.11 -15.96
C LEU A 109 -7.33 20.32 -14.93
N LEU A 110 -8.67 20.42 -14.99
CA LEU A 110 -9.54 19.61 -14.13
C LEU A 110 -9.33 18.11 -14.38
N LEU A 111 -9.21 17.69 -15.64
CA LEU A 111 -8.95 16.31 -16.02
C LEU A 111 -7.60 15.82 -15.50
N ASP A 112 -6.53 16.57 -15.76
CA ASP A 112 -5.18 16.20 -15.37
C ASP A 112 -5.05 16.05 -13.84
N VAL A 113 -5.61 16.99 -13.07
CA VAL A 113 -5.61 16.95 -11.61
C VAL A 113 -6.44 15.77 -11.10
N THR A 114 -7.61 15.53 -11.70
CA THR A 114 -8.49 14.43 -11.30
C THR A 114 -7.84 13.08 -11.58
N GLU A 115 -7.25 12.88 -12.75
CA GLU A 115 -6.58 11.64 -13.13
C GLU A 115 -5.39 11.35 -12.21
N LYS A 116 -4.53 12.35 -11.98
CA LYS A 116 -3.40 12.27 -11.04
C LYS A 116 -3.89 11.88 -9.64
N ALA A 117 -4.94 12.54 -9.15
CA ALA A 117 -5.48 12.26 -7.82
C ALA A 117 -6.09 10.85 -7.73
N MET A 118 -6.86 10.43 -8.73
CA MET A 118 -7.43 9.10 -8.79
C MET A 118 -6.37 8.01 -8.87
N ASN A 119 -5.25 8.24 -9.56
CA ASN A 119 -4.14 7.28 -9.60
C ASN A 119 -3.44 7.17 -8.25
N LEU A 120 -3.27 8.27 -7.51
CA LEU A 120 -2.74 8.24 -6.15
C LEU A 120 -3.68 7.54 -5.18
N VAL A 121 -4.99 7.81 -5.25
CA VAL A 121 -6.01 7.10 -4.46
C VAL A 121 -6.03 5.61 -4.80
N LYS A 122 -5.93 5.23 -6.08
CA LYS A 122 -5.82 3.83 -6.49
C LYS A 122 -4.55 3.18 -5.96
N ALA A 123 -3.40 3.85 -6.00
CA ALA A 123 -2.15 3.34 -5.45
C ALA A 123 -2.27 3.12 -3.93
N GLN A 124 -2.87 4.06 -3.20
CA GLN A 124 -3.15 3.92 -1.76
C GLN A 124 -4.15 2.79 -1.47
N LYS A 125 -5.20 2.63 -2.30
CA LYS A 125 -6.16 1.51 -2.21
C LYS A 125 -5.60 0.17 -2.63
N VAL A 126 -4.50 0.12 -3.39
CA VAL A 126 -3.77 -1.11 -3.70
C VAL A 126 -2.90 -1.53 -2.52
N GLU A 127 -2.39 -0.58 -1.72
CA GLU A 127 -1.77 -0.88 -0.42
C GLU A 127 -2.81 -1.27 0.66
N GLU A 128 -4.07 -0.84 0.53
CA GLU A 128 -5.16 -1.15 1.49
C GLU A 128 -6.18 -2.21 1.02
N LYS A 129 -5.96 -2.92 -0.10
CA LYS A 129 -6.92 -3.95 -0.52
C LYS A 129 -6.93 -5.11 0.51
N PRO A 130 -8.11 -5.52 1.01
CA PRO A 130 -8.22 -6.51 2.07
C PRO A 130 -7.91 -7.90 1.53
N VAL A 131 -6.71 -8.42 1.80
CA VAL A 131 -6.35 -9.82 1.49
C VAL A 131 -6.05 -10.64 2.75
N GLU A 132 -6.14 -10.08 3.97
CA GLU A 132 -5.53 -10.72 5.15
C GLU A 132 -6.41 -10.80 6.41
N VAL A 133 -7.68 -10.40 6.35
CA VAL A 133 -8.51 -10.42 7.56
C VAL A 133 -8.83 -11.85 8.01
N THR A 134 -9.00 -12.81 7.08
CA THR A 134 -9.40 -14.19 7.42
C THR A 134 -8.27 -15.00 8.08
N ASP A 135 -7.02 -14.86 7.64
CA ASP A 135 -5.89 -15.63 8.19
C ASP A 135 -5.48 -15.11 9.58
N VAL A 136 -5.50 -13.77 9.75
CA VAL A 136 -5.17 -13.14 11.02
C VAL A 136 -6.23 -13.44 12.07
N GLU A 137 -7.53 -13.40 11.73
CA GLU A 137 -8.61 -13.71 12.67
C GLU A 137 -8.59 -15.16 13.15
N GLU A 138 -8.29 -16.12 12.27
CA GLU A 138 -8.16 -17.54 12.63
C GLU A 138 -6.94 -17.78 13.55
N ARG A 139 -5.83 -17.08 13.31
CA ARG A 139 -4.56 -17.25 14.04
C ARG A 139 -4.39 -16.29 15.23
N LEU A 140 -5.36 -15.40 15.48
CA LEU A 140 -5.33 -14.41 16.58
C LEU A 140 -5.02 -15.05 17.94
N SER A 141 -5.57 -16.23 18.18
CA SER A 141 -5.38 -17.00 19.42
C SER A 141 -3.91 -17.34 19.66
N GLU A 142 -3.23 -17.80 18.61
CA GLU A 142 -1.81 -18.19 18.64
C GLU A 142 -0.91 -16.96 18.85
N ILE A 143 -1.23 -15.85 18.16
CA ILE A 143 -0.51 -14.58 18.29
C ILE A 143 -0.61 -14.03 19.72
N MET A 144 -1.81 -14.06 20.32
CA MET A 144 -1.98 -13.62 21.70
C MET A 144 -1.24 -14.49 22.71
N GLU A 145 -1.09 -15.79 22.44
CA GLU A 145 -0.29 -16.67 23.30
C GLU A 145 1.20 -16.29 23.26
N VAL A 146 1.74 -16.02 22.06
CA VAL A 146 3.12 -15.56 21.86
C VAL A 146 3.39 -14.23 22.58
N ILE A 147 2.45 -13.29 22.47
CA ILE A 147 2.55 -11.99 23.15
C ILE A 147 2.58 -12.20 24.66
N ASN A 148 1.63 -12.97 25.21
CA ASN A 148 1.56 -13.21 26.65
C ASN A 148 2.78 -13.93 27.21
N ARG A 149 3.42 -14.81 26.44
CA ARG A 149 4.63 -15.53 26.85
C ARG A 149 5.86 -14.63 26.95
N ASN A 150 5.91 -13.53 26.20
CA ASN A 150 7.11 -12.73 26.03
C ASN A 150 6.97 -11.29 26.53
N LYS A 151 5.76 -10.79 26.82
CA LYS A 151 5.50 -9.40 27.24
C LYS A 151 6.29 -8.93 28.46
N ASP A 152 6.61 -9.84 29.38
CA ASP A 152 7.29 -9.49 30.64
C ASP A 152 8.82 -9.41 30.53
N LYS A 153 9.39 -9.65 29.34
CA LYS A 153 10.84 -9.62 29.12
C LYS A 153 11.28 -8.24 28.59
N PRO A 154 12.43 -7.69 29.05
CA PRO A 154 13.00 -6.50 28.44
C PRO A 154 13.36 -6.79 26.97
N GLY A 155 12.88 -5.94 26.05
CA GLY A 155 13.09 -6.13 24.61
C GLY A 155 12.13 -7.13 23.96
N ALA A 156 10.92 -7.34 24.52
CA ALA A 156 9.92 -8.29 24.03
C ALA A 156 9.51 -8.12 22.56
N LEU A 157 9.66 -6.93 21.99
CA LEU A 157 9.17 -6.61 20.64
C LEU A 157 9.77 -7.51 19.55
N ILE A 158 11.11 -7.67 19.52
CA ILE A 158 11.78 -8.47 18.48
C ILE A 158 11.36 -9.96 18.55
N PRO A 159 11.41 -10.63 19.71
CA PRO A 159 10.93 -12.02 19.83
C PRO A 159 9.47 -12.20 19.45
N ILE A 160 8.60 -11.23 19.77
CA ILE A 160 7.17 -11.29 19.43
C ILE A 160 7.00 -11.16 17.92
N LEU A 161 7.65 -10.19 17.28
CA LEU A 161 7.59 -10.02 15.83
C LEU A 161 8.13 -11.26 15.10
N GLN A 162 9.23 -11.84 15.57
CA GLN A 162 9.80 -13.05 15.00
C GLN A 162 8.83 -14.24 15.06
N GLN A 163 8.34 -14.58 16.26
CA GLN A 163 7.42 -15.72 16.42
C GLN A 163 6.09 -15.48 15.69
N THR A 164 5.61 -14.24 15.66
CA THR A 164 4.40 -13.90 14.90
C THR A 164 4.60 -14.09 13.40
N GLN A 165 5.77 -13.71 12.88
CA GLN A 165 6.12 -13.96 11.48
C GLN A 165 6.33 -15.45 11.19
N GLU A 166 6.82 -16.26 12.13
CA GLU A 166 6.91 -17.72 11.96
C GLU A 166 5.53 -18.37 11.83
N ILE A 167 4.52 -17.82 12.50
CA ILE A 167 3.13 -18.29 12.44
C ILE A 167 2.43 -17.84 11.15
N LEU A 168 2.53 -16.54 10.81
CA LEU A 168 1.80 -15.94 9.69
C LEU A 168 2.58 -15.90 8.37
N GLY A 169 3.90 -16.05 8.39
CA GLY A 169 4.81 -15.85 7.25
C GLY A 169 5.13 -14.38 6.94
N TYR A 170 4.37 -13.43 7.48
CA TYR A 170 4.53 -11.99 7.27
C TYR A 170 3.88 -11.19 8.41
N LEU A 171 4.13 -9.88 8.45
CA LEU A 171 3.73 -8.96 9.52
C LEU A 171 2.94 -7.77 8.98
N PRO A 172 1.62 -7.93 8.78
CA PRO A 172 0.80 -6.89 8.19
C PRO A 172 0.50 -5.74 9.17
N PRO A 173 0.08 -4.56 8.68
CA PRO A 173 -0.22 -3.41 9.54
C PRO A 173 -1.26 -3.70 10.63
N THR A 174 -2.21 -4.60 10.37
CA THR A 174 -3.22 -5.06 11.35
C THR A 174 -2.57 -5.74 12.56
N VAL A 175 -1.66 -6.69 12.32
CA VAL A 175 -0.93 -7.43 13.35
C VAL A 175 0.04 -6.51 14.10
N GLN A 176 0.71 -5.60 13.40
CA GLN A 176 1.59 -4.60 14.03
C GLN A 176 0.81 -3.72 15.02
N ARG A 177 -0.41 -3.29 14.69
CA ARG A 177 -1.28 -2.53 15.61
C ARG A 177 -1.70 -3.34 16.83
N ILE A 178 -1.99 -4.64 16.67
CA ILE A 178 -2.33 -5.53 17.79
C ILE A 178 -1.14 -5.63 18.75
N ILE A 179 0.06 -5.90 18.23
CA ILE A 179 1.28 -6.00 19.03
C ILE A 179 1.58 -4.67 19.74
N ALA A 180 1.47 -3.54 19.04
CA ALA A 180 1.67 -2.21 19.62
C ALA A 180 0.73 -1.95 20.80
N ARG A 181 -0.55 -2.30 20.66
CA ARG A 181 -1.56 -2.15 21.71
C ARG A 181 -1.26 -3.01 22.94
N GLU A 182 -0.90 -4.28 22.74
CA GLU A 182 -0.61 -5.20 23.84
C GLU A 182 0.69 -4.88 24.58
N LEU A 183 1.70 -4.34 23.87
CA LEU A 183 2.97 -3.91 24.46
C LEU A 183 2.95 -2.47 24.98
N ASN A 184 1.83 -1.76 24.81
CA ASN A 184 1.70 -0.34 25.14
C ASN A 184 2.79 0.54 24.49
N LEU A 185 3.10 0.25 23.22
CA LEU A 185 4.08 0.98 22.41
C LEU A 185 3.38 1.79 21.30
N PRO A 186 3.96 2.92 20.85
CA PRO A 186 3.50 3.62 19.67
C PRO A 186 3.56 2.73 18.42
N VAL A 187 2.53 2.78 17.57
CA VAL A 187 2.50 2.01 16.30
C VAL A 187 3.70 2.36 15.41
N SER A 188 4.16 3.61 15.44
CA SER A 188 5.35 4.09 14.72
C SER A 188 6.63 3.38 15.14
N GLU A 189 6.76 2.98 16.40
CA GLU A 189 7.94 2.29 16.92
C GLU A 189 8.00 0.85 16.37
N VAL A 190 6.86 0.14 16.42
CA VAL A 190 6.74 -1.22 15.86
C VAL A 190 6.99 -1.20 14.36
N HIS A 191 6.35 -0.28 13.64
CA HIS A 191 6.57 -0.13 12.21
C HIS A 191 8.02 0.24 11.88
N GLY A 192 8.66 1.10 12.69
CA GLY A 192 10.07 1.46 12.55
C GLY A 192 10.99 0.24 12.64
N VAL A 193 10.73 -0.66 13.58
CA VAL A 193 11.50 -1.91 13.71
C VAL A 193 11.28 -2.84 12.53
N VAL A 194 10.03 -3.06 12.12
CA VAL A 194 9.69 -3.95 10.99
C VAL A 194 10.29 -3.43 9.68
N SER A 195 10.27 -2.13 9.44
CA SER A 195 10.85 -1.50 8.23
C SER A 195 12.38 -1.42 8.25
N PHE A 196 12.99 -1.39 9.42
CA PHE A 196 14.44 -1.30 9.56
C PHE A 196 15.17 -2.64 9.36
N TYR A 197 14.63 -3.74 9.89
CA TYR A 197 15.25 -5.06 9.79
C TYR A 197 14.78 -5.81 8.56
N SER A 198 15.71 -6.14 7.66
CA SER A 198 15.44 -6.93 6.44
C SER A 198 14.91 -8.34 6.69
N PHE A 199 15.01 -8.84 7.93
CA PHE A 199 14.46 -10.12 8.33
C PHE A 199 12.92 -10.11 8.38
N PHE A 200 12.30 -8.95 8.66
CA PHE A 200 10.86 -8.83 8.74
C PHE A 200 10.27 -8.49 7.37
N THR A 201 9.12 -9.07 7.07
CA THR A 201 8.39 -8.83 5.81
C THR A 201 6.96 -8.37 6.11
N MET A 202 6.54 -7.29 5.47
CA MET A 202 5.15 -6.82 5.53
C MET A 202 4.28 -7.45 4.45
N LYS A 203 4.91 -8.06 3.45
CA LYS A 203 4.22 -8.73 2.34
C LYS A 203 4.20 -10.24 2.56
N PRO A 204 3.11 -10.93 2.17
CA PRO A 204 3.02 -12.38 2.25
C PRO A 204 4.15 -13.02 1.44
N LYS A 205 4.84 -13.98 2.08
CA LYS A 205 5.81 -14.85 1.42
C LYS A 205 5.17 -16.20 1.12
N GLY A 206 5.62 -16.82 0.04
CA GLY A 206 5.25 -18.20 -0.25
C GLY A 206 5.80 -19.13 0.83
N LYS A 207 5.22 -20.33 0.95
CA LYS A 207 5.73 -21.37 1.85
C LYS A 207 7.24 -21.64 1.66
N HIS A 208 7.72 -21.52 0.43
CA HIS A 208 9.11 -21.66 0.04
C HIS A 208 9.64 -20.34 -0.56
N ASN A 209 10.65 -19.76 0.08
CA ASN A 209 11.26 -18.51 -0.38
C ASN A 209 12.50 -18.78 -1.24
N ILE A 210 12.43 -18.41 -2.53
CA ILE A 210 13.49 -18.58 -3.51
C ILE A 210 14.29 -17.27 -3.58
N ARG A 211 15.53 -17.31 -3.10
CA ARG A 211 16.47 -16.18 -3.12
C ARG A 211 17.50 -16.36 -4.24
N VAL A 212 17.44 -15.52 -5.26
CA VAL A 212 18.36 -15.55 -6.41
C VAL A 212 19.47 -14.52 -6.24
N CYS A 213 20.73 -14.96 -6.28
CA CYS A 213 21.88 -14.04 -6.17
C CYS A 213 22.13 -13.32 -7.49
N LEU A 214 22.00 -11.99 -7.48
CA LEU A 214 22.36 -11.09 -8.59
C LEU A 214 23.65 -10.30 -8.30
N GLY A 215 24.49 -10.82 -7.41
CA GLY A 215 25.83 -10.27 -7.18
C GLY A 215 26.74 -10.42 -8.39
N THR A 216 27.82 -9.64 -8.45
CA THR A 216 28.71 -9.55 -9.63
C THR A 216 29.17 -10.92 -10.15
N ALA A 217 29.56 -11.84 -9.27
CA ALA A 217 30.00 -13.18 -9.67
C ALA A 217 28.89 -14.03 -10.29
N CYS A 218 27.65 -13.92 -9.79
CA CYS A 218 26.49 -14.64 -10.33
C CYS A 218 25.98 -13.97 -11.61
N TYR A 219 25.98 -12.63 -11.66
CA TYR A 219 25.58 -11.85 -12.81
C TYR A 219 26.43 -12.16 -14.06
N VAL A 220 27.76 -12.20 -13.92
CA VAL A 220 28.68 -12.56 -15.02
C VAL A 220 28.44 -13.99 -15.52
N LYS A 221 27.98 -14.89 -14.64
CA LYS A 221 27.57 -16.25 -14.99
C LYS A 221 26.09 -16.36 -15.40
N ARG A 222 25.48 -15.26 -15.84
CA ARG A 222 24.11 -15.21 -16.41
C ARG A 222 23.01 -15.58 -15.42
N ALA A 223 23.17 -15.25 -14.13
CA ALA A 223 22.12 -15.48 -13.12
C ALA A 223 20.78 -14.79 -13.42
N ASN A 224 20.76 -13.71 -14.22
CA ASN A 224 19.52 -13.10 -14.68
C ASN A 224 18.64 -14.07 -15.46
N GLU A 225 19.24 -14.95 -16.29
CA GLU A 225 18.48 -15.93 -17.06
C GLU A 225 17.83 -16.99 -16.19
N ILE A 226 18.42 -17.26 -15.01
CA ILE A 226 17.82 -18.13 -14.00
C ILE A 226 16.58 -17.44 -13.41
N LEU A 227 16.68 -16.15 -13.10
CA LEU A 227 15.55 -15.37 -12.60
C LEU A 227 14.41 -15.28 -13.63
N ASP A 228 14.73 -14.98 -14.89
CA ASP A 228 13.75 -14.88 -15.98
C ASP A 228 13.01 -16.22 -16.15
N LYS A 229 13.77 -17.32 -16.17
CA LYS A 229 13.21 -18.67 -16.29
C LYS A 229 12.35 -19.07 -15.10
N LEU A 230 12.78 -18.74 -13.87
CA LEU A 230 11.98 -18.95 -12.67
C LEU A 230 10.68 -18.16 -12.72
N SER A 231 10.74 -16.91 -13.20
CA SER A 231 9.58 -16.04 -13.35
C SER A 231 8.60 -16.57 -14.40
N GLU A 232 9.10 -17.11 -15.52
CA GLU A 232 8.28 -17.75 -16.55
C GLU A 232 7.62 -19.04 -16.06
N ILE A 233 8.34 -19.90 -15.33
CA ILE A 233 7.82 -21.18 -14.83
C ILE A 233 6.74 -20.96 -13.76
N LEU A 234 7.00 -20.04 -12.82
CA LEU A 234 6.10 -19.78 -11.70
C LEU A 234 5.02 -18.75 -12.04
N GLY A 235 5.18 -18.01 -13.15
CA GLY A 235 4.24 -16.98 -13.59
C GLY A 235 4.20 -15.75 -12.68
N ILE A 236 5.29 -15.47 -11.95
CA ILE A 236 5.40 -14.38 -10.96
C ILE A 236 6.69 -13.59 -11.15
N GLY A 237 6.64 -12.29 -10.84
CA GLY A 237 7.80 -11.40 -10.84
C GLY A 237 8.60 -11.41 -9.54
N GLU A 238 9.65 -10.58 -9.50
CA GLU A 238 10.43 -10.34 -8.28
C GLU A 238 9.56 -9.73 -7.18
N GLY A 239 9.60 -10.33 -5.98
CA GLY A 239 8.84 -9.90 -4.82
C GLY A 239 7.37 -10.29 -4.85
N GLU A 240 6.94 -11.07 -5.85
CA GLU A 240 5.59 -11.60 -5.96
C GLU A 240 5.50 -13.04 -5.42
N ILE A 241 4.26 -13.46 -5.16
CA ILE A 241 3.91 -14.78 -4.63
C ILE A 241 3.04 -15.52 -5.65
N THR A 242 3.26 -16.82 -5.79
CA THR A 242 2.45 -17.64 -6.68
C THR A 242 0.99 -17.69 -6.23
N PRO A 243 0.01 -17.84 -7.15
CA PRO A 243 -1.41 -17.89 -6.80
C PRO A 243 -1.78 -19.03 -5.82
N ASP A 244 -0.98 -20.10 -5.80
CA ASP A 244 -1.11 -21.23 -4.87
C ASP A 244 -0.42 -21.01 -3.51
N ARG A 245 0.18 -19.82 -3.29
CA ARG A 245 0.93 -19.42 -2.09
C ARG A 245 2.12 -20.33 -1.74
N LYS A 246 2.59 -21.16 -2.68
CA LYS A 246 3.71 -22.07 -2.42
C LYS A 246 5.07 -21.40 -2.55
N PHE A 247 5.29 -20.58 -3.56
CA PHE A 247 6.61 -20.03 -3.86
C PHE A 247 6.59 -18.50 -3.87
N SER A 248 7.66 -17.89 -3.38
CA SER A 248 7.98 -16.47 -3.59
C SER A 248 9.38 -16.33 -4.15
N ILE A 249 9.58 -15.35 -5.02
CA ILE A 249 10.89 -15.05 -5.61
C ILE A 249 11.41 -13.73 -5.03
N GLU A 250 12.63 -13.75 -4.54
CA GLU A 250 13.34 -12.59 -3.99
C GLU A 250 14.73 -12.51 -4.62
N THR A 251 15.16 -11.33 -5.06
CA THR A 251 16.56 -11.16 -5.50
C THR A 251 17.40 -10.60 -4.37
N VAL A 252 18.64 -11.08 -4.29
CA VAL A 252 19.60 -10.65 -3.28
C VAL A 252 20.93 -10.30 -3.92
N ARG A 253 21.62 -9.32 -3.33
CA ARG A 253 22.90 -8.84 -3.87
C ARG A 253 24.06 -9.81 -3.61
N CYS A 254 24.06 -10.54 -2.50
CA CYS A 254 25.11 -11.49 -2.19
C CYS A 254 24.60 -12.55 -1.21
N LEU A 255 24.90 -13.82 -1.51
CA LEU A 255 24.65 -14.98 -0.63
C LEU A 255 25.93 -15.53 0.00
N GLY A 256 27.08 -14.88 -0.21
CA GLY A 256 28.38 -15.30 0.35
C GLY A 256 28.99 -16.56 -0.28
N ALA A 257 28.31 -17.21 -1.22
CA ALA A 257 28.73 -18.47 -1.84
C ALA A 257 29.31 -18.29 -3.26
N CYS A 258 30.13 -17.26 -3.49
CA CYS A 258 30.64 -16.92 -4.83
C CYS A 258 31.39 -18.08 -5.54
N GLY A 259 32.00 -19.00 -4.79
CA GLY A 259 32.65 -20.19 -5.35
C GLY A 259 31.69 -21.17 -6.03
N LEU A 260 30.39 -21.11 -5.70
CA LEU A 260 29.33 -21.93 -6.25
C LEU A 260 28.46 -21.16 -7.26
N ALA A 261 28.87 -19.97 -7.70
CA ALA A 261 28.08 -19.17 -8.64
C ALA A 261 27.78 -19.92 -9.96
N PRO A 262 26.55 -19.79 -10.53
CA PRO A 262 25.38 -19.07 -10.01
C PRO A 262 24.73 -19.77 -8.79
N VAL A 263 24.28 -18.98 -7.81
CA VAL A 263 23.70 -19.48 -6.55
C VAL A 263 22.24 -19.04 -6.41
N VAL A 264 21.39 -19.99 -6.06
CA VAL A 264 20.01 -19.78 -5.61
C VAL A 264 19.85 -20.48 -4.26
N VAL A 265 19.19 -19.84 -3.31
CA VAL A 265 18.85 -20.45 -2.02
C VAL A 265 17.34 -20.57 -1.92
N ILE A 266 16.85 -21.79 -1.70
CA ILE A 266 15.42 -22.04 -1.42
C ILE A 266 15.33 -22.34 0.07
N ASP A 267 14.66 -21.47 0.82
CA ASP A 267 14.60 -21.53 2.28
C ASP A 267 16.00 -21.54 2.92
N GLN A 268 16.45 -22.73 3.37
CA GLN A 268 17.78 -22.95 3.96
C GLN A 268 18.73 -23.71 3.02
N ASP A 269 18.23 -24.25 1.91
CA ASP A 269 19.00 -25.08 0.99
C ASP A 269 19.72 -24.22 -0.04
N THR A 270 21.04 -24.37 -0.10
CA THR A 270 21.89 -23.63 -1.05
C THR A 270 22.15 -24.46 -2.29
N HIS A 271 21.63 -23.99 -3.43
CA HIS A 271 21.82 -24.60 -4.74
C HIS A 271 22.89 -23.81 -5.51
N GLY A 272 23.96 -24.51 -5.92
CA GLY A 272 25.11 -23.91 -6.59
C GLY A 272 25.34 -24.50 -7.98
N SER A 273 26.07 -23.77 -8.83
CA SER A 273 26.36 -24.13 -10.22
C SER A 273 25.11 -24.47 -11.02
N ILE A 274 24.04 -23.72 -10.77
CA ILE A 274 22.74 -23.95 -11.40
C ILE A 274 22.78 -23.54 -12.86
N ASP A 275 22.27 -24.43 -13.72
CA ASP A 275 22.03 -24.16 -15.13
C ASP A 275 20.59 -23.63 -15.31
N PRO A 276 20.38 -22.51 -16.03
CA PRO A 276 19.04 -21.98 -16.32
C PRO A 276 18.07 -23.01 -16.90
N VAL A 277 18.56 -24.04 -17.60
CA VAL A 277 17.70 -25.09 -18.19
C VAL A 277 17.19 -26.07 -17.13
N LYS A 278 17.96 -26.31 -16.06
CA LYS A 278 17.66 -27.33 -15.04
C LYS A 278 17.04 -26.76 -13.77
N VAL A 279 16.81 -25.45 -13.70
CA VAL A 279 16.25 -24.80 -12.51
C VAL A 279 14.85 -25.32 -12.17
N GLY A 280 14.05 -25.72 -13.18
CA GLY A 280 12.73 -26.30 -12.96
C GLY A 280 12.74 -27.59 -12.14
N ASN A 281 13.76 -28.44 -12.33
CA ASN A 281 13.88 -29.70 -11.60
C ASN A 281 14.17 -29.50 -10.11
N ILE A 282 14.73 -28.34 -9.74
CA ILE A 282 14.98 -28.00 -8.33
C ILE A 282 13.65 -27.70 -7.65
N LEU A 283 12.71 -27.04 -8.33
CA LEU A 283 11.38 -26.73 -7.78
C LEU A 283 10.53 -27.98 -7.52
N GLU A 284 10.70 -29.04 -8.31
CA GLU A 284 10.00 -30.32 -8.11
C GLU A 284 10.32 -30.97 -6.75
N GLN A 285 11.47 -30.67 -6.15
CA GLN A 285 11.86 -31.21 -4.84
C GLN A 285 11.09 -30.57 -3.67
N TYR A 286 10.43 -29.44 -3.91
CA TYR A 286 9.71 -28.66 -2.91
C TYR A 286 8.19 -28.59 -3.20
N ASN A 287 7.69 -29.45 -4.09
CA ASN A 287 6.29 -29.44 -4.54
C ASN A 287 5.36 -30.33 -3.70
#